data_AF-A0A0F9K4E8-F1
#
_entry.id   AF-A0A0F9K4E8-F1
#
_cell.length_a   1.000
_cell.length_b   1.000
_cell.length_c   1.000
_cell.angle_alpha   90.00
_cell.angle_beta   90.00
_cell.angle_gamma   90.00
#
_symmetry.space_group_name_H-M   'P 1'
#
loop_
_entity.id
_entity.type
_entity.pdbx_description
1 polymer ?
#
loop_
_entity_poly.entity_id
_entity_poly.type
_entity_poly.pdbx_seq_one_letter_code
_entity_poly.pdbx_strand_id
1 'polypeptide(L)'
;MEFGEILKKLKKVDIQLIFEDIDKYTEGRHTVAFMVFNVNLLRAVILLAQPDSKNYSISVLNKSFIYPSNPKYEVTLIFLVTSLEIYLRQLFTALLYIKIKESKDFLYEISDIINIGVQKFKDIISIENLEELVNKLFKVVVLNFQDKDFTKAAFKKLSINLVEIIGREDKDLWRRIYSKEEEKPAKIGYIRIRNQLIHKGFQTVILLAKLLDEVFIEKAILDMTKFVYDIESEIVLKYPKKQFSTIYFR
;
A
#
# COMPACT_ATOMS: atom_id res chain seq x y z
N MET A 1 -14.74 17.28 17.11
CA MET A 1 -15.46 16.28 16.31
C MET A 1 -15.30 14.95 17.01
N GLU A 2 -16.39 14.32 17.44
CA GLU A 2 -16.32 13.04 18.15
C GLU A 2 -15.97 11.92 17.17
N PHE A 3 -15.17 10.93 17.58
CA PHE A 3 -14.78 9.75 16.77
C PHE A 3 -15.99 9.07 16.07
N GLY A 4 -17.17 9.14 16.68
CA GLY A 4 -18.43 8.65 16.12
C GLY A 4 -18.92 9.40 14.87
N GLU A 5 -18.61 10.68 14.68
CA GLU A 5 -18.98 11.44 13.48
C GLU A 5 -18.09 11.10 12.28
N ILE A 6 -16.79 10.88 12.52
CA ILE A 6 -15.86 10.40 11.49
C ILE A 6 -16.25 8.98 11.07
N LEU A 7 -16.57 8.09 12.01
CA LEU A 7 -17.10 6.77 11.65
C LEU A 7 -18.43 6.87 10.90
N LYS A 8 -19.35 7.78 11.27
CA LYS A 8 -20.60 7.99 10.50
C LYS A 8 -20.34 8.52 9.08
N LYS A 9 -19.37 9.42 8.89
CA LYS A 9 -18.91 9.86 7.56
C LYS A 9 -18.32 8.70 6.78
N LEU A 10 -17.40 7.92 7.36
CA LEU A 10 -16.75 6.77 6.72
C LEU A 10 -17.72 5.59 6.47
N LYS A 11 -18.77 5.44 7.29
CA LYS A 11 -19.89 4.50 7.08
C LYS A 11 -20.72 4.85 5.85
N LYS A 12 -20.84 6.13 5.49
CA LYS A 12 -21.42 6.52 4.19
C LYS A 12 -20.50 6.16 3.01
N VAL A 13 -19.28 5.69 3.26
CA VAL A 13 -18.29 5.41 2.23
C VAL A 13 -17.77 3.97 2.24
N ASP A 14 -18.65 3.00 2.51
CA ASP A 14 -18.42 1.56 2.35
C ASP A 14 -17.26 0.92 3.16
N ILE A 15 -16.62 1.66 4.07
CA ILE A 15 -15.58 1.12 4.94
C ILE A 15 -16.13 0.07 5.93
N GLN A 16 -17.42 0.14 6.26
CA GLN A 16 -18.05 -0.79 7.21
C GLN A 16 -18.17 -2.22 6.66
N LEU A 17 -18.41 -2.38 5.36
CA LEU A 17 -18.43 -3.69 4.69
C LEU A 17 -17.08 -4.41 4.83
N ILE A 18 -15.99 -3.65 4.78
CA ILE A 18 -14.63 -4.18 4.88
C ILE A 18 -14.36 -4.73 6.29
N PHE A 19 -14.82 -4.04 7.34
CA PHE A 19 -14.66 -4.51 8.72
C PHE A 19 -15.58 -5.70 9.05
N GLU A 20 -16.79 -5.75 8.50
CA GLU A 20 -17.72 -6.87 8.71
C GLU A 20 -17.27 -8.16 7.99
N ASP A 21 -16.54 -8.05 6.88
CA ASP A 21 -15.98 -9.22 6.21
C ASP A 21 -14.67 -9.72 6.84
N ILE A 22 -13.91 -8.88 7.59
CA ILE A 22 -12.68 -9.31 8.32
C ILE A 22 -12.93 -10.51 9.22
N ASP A 23 -14.09 -10.58 9.90
CA ASP A 23 -14.45 -11.69 10.78
C ASP A 23 -14.63 -13.02 10.02
N LYS A 24 -14.79 -12.98 8.69
CA LYS A 24 -14.84 -14.15 7.80
C LYS A 24 -13.49 -14.52 7.18
N TYR A 25 -12.44 -13.72 7.40
CA TYR A 25 -11.11 -13.84 6.78
C TYR A 25 -10.03 -14.47 7.69
N THR A 26 -10.37 -15.52 8.42
CA THR A 26 -9.35 -16.39 9.02
C THR A 26 -8.99 -17.52 8.04
N GLU A 27 -7.69 -17.75 7.85
CA GLU A 27 -7.05 -18.85 7.09
C GLU A 27 -6.65 -18.56 5.62
N GLY A 28 -5.44 -17.97 5.46
CA GLY A 28 -4.67 -17.83 4.22
C GLY A 28 -3.41 -16.98 4.44
N ARG A 29 -2.28 -17.21 3.72
CA ARG A 29 -1.09 -16.34 3.86
C ARG A 29 -1.30 -14.93 3.28
N HIS A 30 -2.19 -14.79 2.30
CA HIS A 30 -2.53 -13.50 1.70
C HIS A 30 -3.46 -12.65 2.60
N THR A 31 -4.32 -13.28 3.41
CA THR A 31 -5.24 -12.56 4.31
C THR A 31 -4.50 -11.80 5.42
N VAL A 32 -3.29 -12.25 5.78
CA VAL A 32 -2.40 -11.51 6.70
C VAL A 32 -2.06 -10.13 6.14
N ALA A 33 -1.81 -10.02 4.83
CA ALA A 33 -1.53 -8.74 4.19
C ALA A 33 -2.70 -7.77 4.33
N PHE A 34 -3.91 -8.27 4.08
CA PHE A 34 -5.15 -7.51 4.21
C PHE A 34 -5.41 -7.05 5.65
N MET A 35 -5.20 -7.93 6.64
CA MET A 35 -5.32 -7.56 8.06
C MET A 35 -4.32 -6.46 8.45
N VAL A 36 -3.06 -6.57 8.03
CA VAL A 36 -2.02 -5.57 8.31
C VAL A 36 -2.39 -4.22 7.68
N PHE A 37 -2.94 -4.22 6.47
CA PHE A 37 -3.46 -3.01 5.85
C PHE A 37 -4.57 -2.38 6.70
N ASN A 38 -5.58 -3.16 7.10
CA ASN A 38 -6.73 -2.67 7.88
C ASN A 38 -6.33 -2.11 9.25
N VAL A 39 -5.37 -2.74 9.94
CA VAL A 39 -4.84 -2.23 11.22
C VAL A 39 -4.20 -0.86 11.04
N ASN A 40 -3.40 -0.68 9.98
CA ASN A 40 -2.76 0.61 9.74
C ASN A 40 -3.72 1.67 9.20
N LEU A 41 -4.74 1.27 8.45
CA LEU A 41 -5.85 2.12 8.05
C LEU A 41 -6.61 2.64 9.29
N LEU A 42 -6.90 1.75 10.25
CA LEU A 42 -7.56 2.13 11.50
C LEU A 42 -6.72 3.14 12.28
N ARG A 43 -5.39 2.96 12.34
CA ARG A 43 -4.49 3.93 12.97
C ARG A 43 -4.54 5.29 12.27
N ALA A 44 -4.57 5.33 10.94
CA ALA A 44 -4.74 6.56 10.17
C ALA A 44 -6.07 7.26 10.49
N VAL A 45 -7.17 6.51 10.59
CA VAL A 45 -8.48 7.05 10.98
C VAL A 45 -8.50 7.58 12.42
N ILE A 46 -7.87 6.86 13.37
CA ILE A 46 -7.74 7.32 14.76
C ILE A 46 -6.95 8.63 14.84
N LEU A 47 -5.85 8.74 14.09
CA LEU A 47 -5.07 9.98 14.00
C LEU A 47 -5.93 11.13 13.48
N LEU A 48 -6.80 10.88 12.49
CA LEU A 48 -7.74 11.87 11.97
C LEU A 48 -8.80 12.33 12.98
N ALA A 49 -9.15 11.46 13.92
CA ALA A 49 -10.13 11.77 14.96
C ALA A 49 -9.57 12.54 16.16
N GLN A 50 -8.25 12.65 16.27
CA GLN A 50 -7.63 13.50 17.29
C GLN A 50 -8.01 14.97 17.03
N PRO A 51 -8.33 15.76 18.07
CA PRO A 51 -8.57 17.19 17.90
C PRO A 51 -7.33 17.86 17.30
N ASP A 52 -7.53 18.86 16.45
CA ASP A 52 -6.41 19.53 15.79
C ASP A 52 -5.54 20.22 16.83
N SER A 53 -4.25 19.86 16.84
CA SER A 53 -3.23 20.67 17.51
C SER A 53 -3.23 22.04 16.85
N LYS A 54 -3.36 23.12 17.65
CA LYS A 54 -3.31 24.51 17.19
C LYS A 54 -2.18 24.70 16.17
N ASN A 55 -2.44 25.49 15.13
CA ASN A 55 -1.49 25.85 14.06
C ASN A 55 -0.05 25.98 14.58
N TYR A 56 0.87 25.20 14.01
CA TYR A 56 2.29 25.31 14.34
C TYR A 56 2.89 26.53 13.63
N SER A 57 3.28 27.57 14.38
CA SER A 57 4.19 28.59 13.86
C SER A 57 5.61 28.11 14.04
N ILE A 58 6.32 27.88 12.94
CA ILE A 58 7.76 27.61 12.99
C ILE A 58 8.46 28.95 12.73
N SER A 59 9.17 29.47 13.73
CA SER A 59 10.05 30.63 13.56
C SER A 59 11.40 30.15 13.03
N VAL A 60 11.76 30.60 11.83
CA VAL A 60 13.10 30.40 11.27
C VAL A 60 13.66 31.77 10.94
N LEU A 61 14.82 32.11 11.49
CA LEU A 61 15.61 33.32 11.14
C LEU A 61 14.77 34.61 11.11
N ASN A 62 14.14 34.97 12.23
CA ASN A 62 13.37 36.22 12.41
C ASN A 62 12.18 36.44 11.46
N LYS A 63 11.72 35.40 10.76
CA LYS A 63 10.45 35.40 10.03
C LYS A 63 9.52 34.31 10.59
N SER A 64 8.30 34.70 10.94
CA SER A 64 7.23 33.77 11.27
C SER A 64 6.67 33.20 9.97
N PHE A 65 6.92 31.91 9.72
CA PHE A 65 6.22 31.19 8.67
C PHE A 65 5.00 30.51 9.29
N ILE A 66 3.82 30.90 8.83
CA ILE A 66 2.60 30.13 9.09
C ILE A 66 2.72 28.89 8.23
N TYR A 67 2.94 27.73 8.85
CA TYR A 67 2.94 26.46 8.16
C TYR A 67 1.47 26.09 7.90
N PRO A 68 1.01 26.07 6.64
CA PRO A 68 -0.42 25.98 6.35
C PRO A 68 -0.95 24.54 6.39
N SER A 69 -0.09 23.50 6.49
CA SER A 69 -0.54 22.11 6.62
C SER A 69 -0.62 21.68 8.08
N ASN A 70 -1.66 20.92 8.38
CA ASN A 70 -1.78 20.21 9.64
C ASN A 70 -0.87 18.96 9.57
N PRO A 71 0.15 18.82 10.44
CA PRO A 71 1.06 17.66 10.44
C PRO A 71 0.33 16.31 10.51
N LYS A 72 -0.87 16.30 11.09
CA LYS A 72 -1.79 15.17 11.11
C LYS A 72 -2.10 14.62 9.71
N TYR A 73 -2.36 15.49 8.72
CA TYR A 73 -2.67 15.05 7.35
C TYR A 73 -1.44 14.47 6.64
N GLU A 74 -0.27 15.07 6.86
CA GLU A 74 0.99 14.56 6.33
C GLU A 74 1.31 13.17 6.88
N VAL A 75 1.23 13.02 8.21
CA VAL A 75 1.46 11.76 8.91
C VAL A 75 0.46 10.70 8.45
N THR A 76 -0.82 11.06 8.33
CA THR A 76 -1.86 10.16 7.82
C THR A 76 -1.54 9.68 6.40
N LEU A 77 -1.17 10.57 5.48
CA LEU A 77 -0.80 10.18 4.11
C LEU A 77 0.44 9.27 4.10
N ILE A 78 1.44 9.56 4.93
CA ILE A 78 2.63 8.71 5.10
C ILE A 78 2.23 7.31 5.55
N PHE A 79 1.35 7.19 6.55
CA PHE A 79 0.85 5.91 7.01
C PHE A 79 0.09 5.15 5.93
N LEU A 80 -0.82 5.82 5.21
CA LEU A 80 -1.62 5.20 4.15
C LEU A 80 -0.75 4.62 3.03
N VAL A 81 0.17 5.42 2.48
CA VAL A 81 1.08 4.96 1.41
C VAL A 81 1.99 3.83 1.90
N THR A 82 2.50 3.94 3.13
CA THR A 82 3.37 2.90 3.71
C THR A 82 2.58 1.60 3.93
N SER A 83 1.33 1.69 4.32
CA SER A 83 0.45 0.53 4.51
C SER A 83 0.14 -0.18 3.20
N LEU A 84 -0.12 0.59 2.13
CA LEU A 84 -0.30 0.05 0.79
C LEU A 84 0.95 -0.67 0.29
N GLU A 85 2.14 -0.10 0.49
CA GLU A 85 3.42 -0.74 0.16
C GLU A 85 3.61 -2.07 0.90
N ILE A 86 3.31 -2.10 2.21
CA ILE A 86 3.41 -3.32 3.02
C ILE A 86 2.41 -4.37 2.52
N TYR A 87 1.17 -3.98 2.26
CA TYR A 87 0.14 -4.87 1.71
C TYR A 87 0.61 -5.52 0.41
N LEU A 88 0.99 -4.72 -0.58
CA LEU A 88 1.42 -5.21 -1.89
C LEU A 88 2.64 -6.13 -1.77
N ARG A 89 3.59 -5.79 -0.89
CA ARG A 89 4.77 -6.62 -0.62
C ARG A 89 4.42 -7.96 0.01
N GLN A 90 3.56 -7.97 1.01
CA GLN A 90 3.15 -9.20 1.69
C GLN A 90 2.31 -10.08 0.77
N LEU A 91 1.38 -9.49 0.01
CA LEU A 91 0.58 -10.20 -0.98
C LEU A 91 1.46 -10.81 -2.07
N PHE A 92 2.35 -10.01 -2.67
CA PHE A 92 3.28 -10.51 -3.69
C PHE A 92 4.15 -11.65 -3.15
N THR A 93 4.69 -11.50 -1.94
CA THR A 93 5.47 -12.53 -1.25
C THR A 93 4.69 -13.82 -1.07
N ALA A 94 3.44 -13.72 -0.59
CA ALA A 94 2.57 -14.88 -0.37
C ALA A 94 2.26 -15.62 -1.68
N LEU A 95 1.91 -14.88 -2.73
CA LEU A 95 1.60 -15.44 -4.05
C LEU A 95 2.85 -16.04 -4.72
N LEU A 96 3.99 -15.38 -4.57
CA LEU A 96 5.26 -15.88 -5.08
C LEU A 96 5.64 -17.19 -4.37
N TYR A 97 5.47 -17.28 -3.05
CA TYR A 97 5.67 -18.53 -2.31
C TYR A 97 4.84 -19.68 -2.88
N ILE A 98 3.56 -19.42 -3.16
CA ILE A 98 2.65 -20.41 -3.76
C ILE A 98 3.20 -20.88 -5.12
N LYS A 99 3.60 -19.93 -5.98
CA LYS A 99 4.13 -20.24 -7.31
C LYS A 99 5.44 -21.02 -7.29
N ILE A 100 6.38 -20.65 -6.40
CA ILE A 100 7.64 -21.39 -6.24
C ILE A 100 7.38 -22.81 -5.71
N LYS A 101 6.40 -22.97 -4.81
CA LYS A 101 5.99 -24.29 -4.31
C LYS A 101 5.42 -25.18 -5.42
N GLU A 102 4.65 -24.60 -6.34
CA GLU A 102 4.12 -25.29 -7.53
C GLU A 102 5.23 -25.63 -8.54
N SER A 103 6.13 -24.68 -8.80
CA SER A 103 7.25 -24.84 -9.72
C SER A 103 8.43 -23.95 -9.30
N LYS A 104 9.54 -24.58 -8.91
CA LYS A 104 10.78 -23.87 -8.55
C LYS A 104 11.36 -23.10 -9.74
N ASP A 105 11.10 -23.55 -10.97
CA ASP A 105 11.56 -22.90 -12.19
C ASP A 105 10.92 -21.51 -12.41
N PHE A 106 9.80 -21.23 -11.73
CA PHE A 106 9.19 -19.90 -11.72
C PHE A 106 10.14 -18.81 -11.20
N LEU A 107 11.16 -19.17 -10.40
CA LEU A 107 12.21 -18.24 -9.98
C LEU A 107 12.96 -17.62 -11.17
N TYR A 108 13.15 -18.35 -12.26
CA TYR A 108 13.79 -17.82 -13.46
C TYR A 108 12.87 -16.82 -14.19
N GLU A 109 11.56 -17.07 -14.19
CA GLU A 109 10.58 -16.20 -14.86
C GLU A 109 10.46 -14.82 -14.22
N ILE A 110 10.75 -14.71 -12.93
CA ILE A 110 10.68 -13.46 -12.14
C ILE A 110 12.05 -12.82 -11.88
N SER A 111 13.13 -13.44 -12.38
CA SER A 111 14.50 -13.01 -12.10
C SER A 111 14.77 -11.56 -12.54
N ASP A 112 14.10 -11.12 -13.62
CA ASP A 112 14.13 -9.76 -14.15
C ASP A 112 13.47 -8.73 -13.21
N ILE A 113 12.40 -9.11 -12.52
CA ILE A 113 11.73 -8.26 -11.53
C ILE A 113 12.55 -8.14 -10.25
N ILE A 114 13.14 -9.26 -9.84
CA ILE A 114 13.74 -9.41 -8.52
C ILE A 114 15.10 -8.69 -8.40
N ASN A 115 15.72 -8.31 -9.52
CA ASN A 115 16.93 -7.48 -9.58
C ASN A 115 18.04 -7.90 -8.59
N ILE A 116 18.27 -9.21 -8.48
CA ILE A 116 19.39 -9.76 -7.72
C ILE A 116 20.56 -10.01 -8.68
N GLY A 117 21.78 -9.68 -8.27
CA GLY A 117 22.98 -10.02 -9.03
C GLY A 117 23.12 -11.54 -9.28
N VAL A 118 23.58 -11.91 -10.47
CA VAL A 118 23.61 -13.30 -10.98
C VAL A 118 24.16 -14.31 -9.96
N GLN A 119 25.26 -13.99 -9.28
CA GLN A 119 25.87 -14.90 -8.31
C GLN A 119 24.96 -15.15 -7.10
N LYS A 120 24.40 -14.08 -6.52
CA LYS A 120 23.47 -14.19 -5.39
C LYS A 120 22.20 -14.95 -5.79
N PHE A 121 21.73 -14.78 -7.03
CA PHE A 121 20.59 -15.54 -7.53
C PHE A 121 20.89 -17.04 -7.61
N LYS A 122 22.07 -17.42 -8.15
CA LYS A 122 22.56 -18.82 -8.16
C LYS A 122 22.62 -19.43 -6.76
N ASP A 123 23.10 -18.67 -5.78
CA ASP A 123 23.21 -19.10 -4.38
C ASP A 123 21.86 -19.26 -3.65
N ILE A 124 20.76 -18.73 -4.22
CA ILE A 124 19.40 -18.84 -3.68
C ILE A 124 18.69 -20.02 -4.32
N ILE A 125 18.77 -20.15 -5.65
CA ILE A 125 18.11 -21.25 -6.37
C ILE A 125 18.70 -22.62 -6.01
N SER A 126 19.95 -22.68 -5.53
CA SER A 126 20.59 -23.92 -5.08
C SER A 126 20.02 -24.44 -3.75
N ILE A 127 19.24 -23.65 -3.02
CA ILE A 127 18.65 -24.06 -1.74
C ILE A 127 17.52 -25.07 -1.98
N GLU A 128 17.61 -26.25 -1.37
CA GLU A 128 16.60 -27.31 -1.49
C GLU A 128 15.39 -27.06 -0.57
N ASN A 129 15.63 -26.56 0.65
CA ASN A 129 14.56 -26.24 1.58
C ASN A 129 13.79 -25.00 1.11
N LEU A 130 12.51 -25.17 0.78
CA LEU A 130 11.66 -24.09 0.25
C LEU A 130 11.54 -22.91 1.21
N GLU A 131 11.43 -23.16 2.51
CA GLU A 131 11.27 -22.10 3.52
C GLU A 131 12.55 -21.28 3.66
N GLU A 132 13.70 -21.94 3.69
CA GLU A 132 15.00 -21.28 3.69
C GLU A 132 15.24 -20.49 2.40
N LEU A 133 14.89 -21.06 1.23
CA LEU A 133 15.01 -20.41 -0.06
C LEU A 133 14.23 -19.10 -0.09
N VAL A 134 12.96 -19.16 0.32
CA VAL A 134 12.02 -18.03 0.34
C VAL A 134 12.49 -16.98 1.33
N ASN A 135 12.89 -17.38 2.54
CA ASN A 135 13.41 -16.45 3.54
C ASN A 135 14.69 -15.76 3.08
N LYS A 136 15.59 -16.47 2.41
CA LYS A 136 16.81 -15.88 1.85
C LYS A 136 16.47 -14.95 0.69
N LEU A 137 15.58 -15.35 -0.22
CA LEU A 137 15.11 -14.52 -1.33
C LEU A 137 14.60 -13.17 -0.79
N PHE A 138 13.59 -13.16 0.09
CA PHE A 138 13.01 -11.91 0.57
C PHE A 138 13.93 -11.04 1.45
N LYS A 139 15.06 -11.57 1.93
CA LYS A 139 16.10 -10.75 2.60
C LYS A 139 16.94 -9.94 1.62
N VAL A 140 17.13 -10.42 0.40
CA VAL A 140 17.99 -9.76 -0.61
C VAL A 140 17.20 -9.04 -1.71
N VAL A 141 15.92 -9.34 -1.86
CA VAL A 141 15.09 -8.67 -2.86
C VAL A 141 14.62 -7.31 -2.38
N VAL A 142 14.95 -6.28 -3.14
CA VAL A 142 14.37 -4.95 -2.98
C VAL A 142 13.15 -4.83 -3.89
N LEU A 143 11.97 -5.03 -3.31
CA LEU A 143 10.69 -4.76 -3.98
C LEU A 143 10.33 -3.27 -3.80
N ASN A 144 9.90 -2.60 -4.87
CA ASN A 144 9.49 -1.19 -4.83
C ASN A 144 8.07 -1.03 -5.38
N PHE A 145 7.05 -1.34 -4.58
CA PHE A 145 5.65 -1.23 -5.03
C PHE A 145 5.12 0.21 -5.05
N GLN A 146 5.94 1.18 -4.67
CA GLN A 146 5.67 2.60 -4.90
C GLN A 146 5.93 3.00 -6.36
N ASP A 147 6.72 2.23 -7.11
CA ASP A 147 6.83 2.44 -8.55
C ASP A 147 5.69 1.74 -9.30
N LYS A 148 4.98 2.54 -10.10
CA LYS A 148 3.81 2.12 -10.88
C LYS A 148 4.11 0.96 -11.81
N ASP A 149 5.23 1.04 -12.53
CA ASP A 149 5.54 0.15 -13.64
C ASP A 149 6.12 -1.16 -13.09
N PHE A 150 6.92 -1.06 -12.02
CA PHE A 150 7.34 -2.20 -11.21
C PHE A 150 6.13 -2.98 -10.67
N THR A 151 5.18 -2.32 -10.01
CA THR A 151 3.99 -2.99 -9.44
C THR A 151 3.19 -3.73 -10.50
N LYS A 152 2.97 -3.11 -11.66
CA LYS A 152 2.30 -3.76 -12.79
C LYS A 152 3.06 -4.98 -13.28
N ALA A 153 4.37 -4.84 -13.51
CA ALA A 153 5.19 -5.90 -14.04
C ALA A 153 5.26 -7.10 -13.07
N ALA A 154 5.47 -6.83 -11.79
CA ALA A 154 5.56 -7.84 -10.73
C ALA A 154 4.27 -8.67 -10.64
N PHE A 155 3.10 -8.03 -10.52
CA PHE A 155 1.84 -8.78 -10.43
C PHE A 155 1.44 -9.45 -11.74
N LYS A 156 1.82 -8.89 -12.89
CA LYS A 156 1.62 -9.54 -14.19
C LYS A 156 2.35 -10.88 -14.28
N LYS A 157 3.56 -11.02 -13.70
CA LYS A 157 4.28 -12.31 -13.63
C LYS A 157 3.50 -13.37 -12.84
N LEU A 158 2.71 -12.94 -11.85
CA LEU A 158 1.79 -13.81 -11.09
C LEU A 158 0.45 -14.03 -11.80
N SER A 159 0.36 -13.65 -13.08
CA SER A 159 -0.86 -13.68 -13.89
C SER A 159 -2.00 -12.87 -13.28
N ILE A 160 -1.69 -11.77 -12.61
CA ILE A 160 -2.67 -10.84 -12.00
C ILE A 160 -2.58 -9.50 -12.73
N ASN A 161 -3.65 -9.14 -13.44
CA ASN A 161 -3.71 -7.90 -14.21
C ASN A 161 -4.31 -6.77 -13.36
N LEU A 162 -3.49 -6.13 -12.53
CA LEU A 162 -3.95 -5.08 -11.61
C LEU A 162 -4.64 -3.90 -12.32
N VAL A 163 -4.23 -3.56 -13.54
CA VAL A 163 -4.83 -2.45 -14.31
C VAL A 163 -6.27 -2.75 -14.67
N GLU A 164 -6.53 -3.99 -15.06
CA GLU A 164 -7.88 -4.44 -15.39
C GLU A 164 -8.74 -4.52 -14.14
N ILE A 165 -8.23 -5.15 -13.07
CA ILE A 165 -8.93 -5.30 -11.79
C ILE A 165 -9.43 -3.94 -11.28
N ILE A 166 -8.53 -2.97 -11.17
CA ILE A 166 -8.85 -1.64 -10.62
C ILE A 166 -9.57 -0.76 -11.63
N GLY A 167 -9.31 -0.96 -12.92
CA GLY A 167 -9.93 -0.20 -14.00
C GLY A 167 -11.39 -0.59 -14.33
N ARG A 168 -11.91 -1.68 -13.75
CA ARG A 168 -13.29 -2.14 -13.99
C ARG A 168 -14.32 -1.10 -13.56
N GLU A 169 -14.17 -0.56 -12.36
CA GLU A 169 -15.13 0.40 -11.81
C GLU A 169 -14.63 1.84 -11.82
N ASP A 170 -13.32 2.05 -11.63
CA ASP A 170 -12.73 3.39 -11.56
C ASP A 170 -11.41 3.45 -12.34
N LYS A 171 -11.52 3.82 -13.61
CA LYS A 171 -10.38 3.96 -14.54
C LYS A 171 -9.32 4.95 -14.06
N ASP A 172 -9.68 5.88 -13.18
CA ASP A 172 -8.80 6.92 -12.68
C ASP A 172 -8.15 6.58 -11.33
N LEU A 173 -8.61 5.54 -10.63
CA LEU A 173 -8.09 5.16 -9.31
C LEU A 173 -6.59 4.87 -9.36
N TRP A 174 -6.14 4.12 -10.37
CA TRP A 174 -4.73 3.84 -10.59
C TRP A 174 -3.91 5.13 -10.81
N ARG A 175 -4.48 6.13 -11.50
CA ARG A 175 -3.82 7.43 -11.69
C ARG A 175 -3.72 8.20 -10.38
N ARG A 176 -4.78 8.24 -9.57
CA ARG A 176 -4.77 8.98 -8.29
C ARG A 176 -3.74 8.45 -7.29
N ILE A 177 -3.49 7.13 -7.28
CA ILE A 177 -2.46 6.55 -6.41
C ILE A 177 -1.03 6.78 -6.95
N TYR A 178 -0.81 6.53 -8.25
CA TYR A 178 0.54 6.40 -8.83
C TYR A 178 0.99 7.54 -9.77
N SER A 179 0.17 8.55 -10.04
CA SER A 179 0.51 9.60 -11.02
C SER A 179 1.84 10.28 -10.72
N LYS A 180 2.67 10.38 -11.76
CA LYS A 180 3.97 11.05 -11.77
C LYS A 180 3.88 12.50 -12.33
N GLU A 181 2.73 12.93 -12.85
CA GLU A 181 2.58 14.25 -13.52
C GLU A 181 2.81 15.41 -12.55
N GLU A 182 3.76 16.30 -12.87
CA GLU A 182 4.16 17.44 -12.04
C GLU A 182 3.42 18.74 -12.38
N GLU A 183 2.84 18.85 -13.57
CA GLU A 183 2.39 20.13 -14.13
C GLU A 183 1.09 20.68 -13.50
N LYS A 184 0.30 19.84 -12.84
CA LYS A 184 -0.95 20.28 -12.19
C LYS A 184 -1.07 19.70 -10.77
N PRO A 185 -1.18 20.55 -9.73
CA PRO A 185 -1.40 20.12 -8.35
C PRO A 185 -2.59 19.17 -8.17
N ALA A 186 -3.63 19.29 -9.00
CA ALA A 186 -4.80 18.42 -9.00
C ALA A 186 -4.58 17.03 -9.63
N LYS A 187 -3.40 16.75 -10.18
CA LYS A 187 -3.08 15.50 -10.92
C LYS A 187 -1.91 14.71 -10.35
N ILE A 188 -1.30 15.19 -9.26
CA ILE A 188 -0.20 14.49 -8.59
C ILE A 188 -0.73 13.30 -7.78
N GLY A 189 -0.05 12.16 -7.83
CA GLY A 189 -0.50 10.96 -7.12
C GLY A 189 -0.16 10.97 -5.62
N TYR A 190 -0.93 10.23 -4.81
CA TYR A 190 -0.72 10.11 -3.36
C TYR A 190 0.71 9.69 -2.99
N ILE A 191 1.26 8.69 -3.68
CA ILE A 191 2.62 8.18 -3.46
C ILE A 191 3.65 9.28 -3.71
N ARG A 192 3.45 10.07 -4.78
CA ARG A 192 4.35 11.16 -5.13
C ARG A 192 4.31 12.27 -4.08
N ILE A 193 3.12 12.70 -3.65
CA ILE A 193 2.97 13.70 -2.59
C ILE A 193 3.70 13.23 -1.33
N ARG A 194 3.46 11.98 -0.89
CA ARG A 194 4.15 11.39 0.26
C ARG A 194 5.67 11.40 0.11
N ASN A 195 6.20 11.02 -1.05
CA ASN A 195 7.64 11.03 -1.27
C ASN A 195 8.22 12.45 -1.30
N GLN A 196 7.45 13.44 -1.78
CA GLN A 196 7.86 14.83 -1.70
C GLN A 196 7.84 15.37 -0.26
N LEU A 197 6.87 14.98 0.57
CA LEU A 197 6.85 15.33 2.00
C LEU A 197 8.08 14.83 2.75
N ILE A 198 8.56 13.62 2.44
CA ILE A 198 9.69 13.01 3.14
C ILE A 198 11.05 13.52 2.62
N HIS A 199 11.15 13.77 1.31
CA HIS A 199 12.45 13.99 0.66
C HIS A 199 12.67 15.40 0.11
N LYS A 200 11.65 16.24 -0.01
CA LYS A 200 11.79 17.62 -0.53
C LYS A 200 11.68 18.63 0.62
N GLY A 201 12.56 19.63 0.61
CA GLY A 201 12.63 20.67 1.63
C GLY A 201 11.44 21.66 1.64
N PHE A 202 11.50 22.60 2.59
CA PHE A 202 10.40 23.47 3.05
C PHE A 202 9.59 24.19 1.94
N GLN A 203 10.21 24.61 0.83
CA GLN A 203 9.51 25.34 -0.25
C GLN A 203 8.56 24.47 -1.08
N THR A 204 8.93 23.21 -1.36
CA THR A 204 8.02 22.26 -2.05
C THR A 204 6.90 21.81 -1.12
N VAL A 205 7.19 21.73 0.17
CA VAL A 205 6.24 21.38 1.23
C VAL A 205 5.11 22.41 1.34
N ILE A 206 5.36 23.72 1.17
CA ILE A 206 4.30 24.76 1.22
C ILE A 206 3.29 24.62 0.08
N LEU A 207 3.73 24.28 -1.14
CA LEU A 207 2.83 24.07 -2.28
C LEU A 207 1.96 22.81 -2.12
N LEU A 208 2.54 21.75 -1.56
CA LEU A 208 1.83 20.51 -1.24
C LEU A 208 0.92 20.65 -0.01
N ALA A 209 1.31 21.47 0.96
CA ALA A 209 0.53 21.77 2.16
C ALA A 209 -0.84 22.39 1.83
N LYS A 210 -0.94 23.13 0.72
CA LYS A 210 -2.22 23.64 0.21
C LYS A 210 -3.13 22.56 -0.39
N LEU A 211 -2.60 21.38 -0.73
CA LEU A 211 -3.36 20.24 -1.22
C LEU A 211 -3.80 19.29 -0.10
N LEU A 212 -3.09 19.33 1.04
CA LEU A 212 -3.29 18.41 2.16
C LEU A 212 -4.32 18.97 3.13
N ASP A 213 -5.60 18.79 2.80
CA ASP A 213 -6.74 19.09 3.65
C ASP A 213 -7.52 17.83 4.06
N GLU A 214 -8.54 17.99 4.89
CA GLU A 214 -9.40 16.88 5.35
C GLU A 214 -10.03 16.12 4.17
N VAL A 215 -10.54 16.84 3.17
CA VAL A 215 -11.22 16.26 2.00
C VAL A 215 -10.26 15.41 1.17
N PHE A 216 -9.04 15.90 0.97
CA PHE A 216 -7.98 15.19 0.28
C PHE A 216 -7.62 13.90 1.00
N ILE A 217 -7.45 13.95 2.33
CA ILE A 217 -7.08 12.75 3.10
C ILE A 217 -8.22 11.75 3.18
N GLU A 218 -9.47 12.20 3.36
CA GLU A 218 -10.65 11.34 3.25
C GLU A 218 -10.65 10.64 1.89
N LYS A 219 -10.43 11.37 0.79
CA LYS A 219 -10.38 10.78 -0.55
C LYS A 219 -9.23 9.77 -0.72
N ALA A 220 -8.05 10.06 -0.17
CA ALA A 220 -6.91 9.15 -0.20
C ALA A 220 -7.18 7.84 0.55
N ILE A 221 -7.86 7.90 1.71
CA ILE A 221 -8.31 6.72 2.45
C ILE A 221 -9.19 5.86 1.54
N LEU A 222 -10.23 6.45 0.97
CA LEU A 222 -11.22 5.73 0.17
C LEU A 222 -10.61 5.07 -1.05
N ASP A 223 -9.75 5.81 -1.75
CA ASP A 223 -9.08 5.30 -2.93
C ASP A 223 -8.16 4.12 -2.59
N MET A 224 -7.33 4.22 -1.54
CA MET A 224 -6.45 3.11 -1.15
C MET A 224 -7.23 1.91 -0.63
N THR A 225 -8.29 2.15 0.13
CA THR A 225 -9.18 1.10 0.61
C THR A 225 -9.86 0.37 -0.55
N LYS A 226 -10.43 1.10 -1.51
CA LYS A 226 -11.02 0.52 -2.71
C LYS A 226 -9.98 -0.27 -3.52
N PHE A 227 -8.79 0.30 -3.72
CA PHE A 227 -7.72 -0.35 -4.45
C PHE A 227 -7.33 -1.70 -3.84
N VAL A 228 -7.20 -1.77 -2.51
CA VAL A 228 -6.88 -3.01 -1.80
C VAL A 228 -8.05 -4.00 -1.88
N TYR A 229 -9.29 -3.53 -1.70
CA TYR A 229 -10.48 -4.37 -1.79
C TYR A 229 -10.64 -5.03 -3.16
N ASP A 230 -10.48 -4.26 -4.24
CA ASP A 230 -10.60 -4.77 -5.62
C ASP A 230 -9.57 -5.88 -5.88
N ILE A 231 -8.33 -5.70 -5.40
CA ILE A 231 -7.29 -6.72 -5.49
C ILE A 231 -7.67 -7.95 -4.66
N GLU A 232 -8.02 -7.76 -3.39
CA GLU A 232 -8.27 -8.87 -2.47
C GLU A 232 -9.43 -9.75 -2.93
N SER A 233 -10.53 -9.14 -3.39
CA SER A 233 -11.68 -9.83 -3.97
C SER A 233 -11.26 -10.75 -5.13
N GLU A 234 -10.41 -10.27 -6.03
CA GLU A 234 -9.91 -11.08 -7.15
C GLU A 234 -8.95 -12.19 -6.71
N ILE A 235 -8.10 -11.93 -5.70
CA ILE A 235 -7.20 -12.95 -5.14
C ILE A 235 -8.00 -14.08 -4.50
N VAL A 236 -9.04 -13.76 -3.74
CA VAL A 236 -9.91 -14.76 -3.09
C VAL A 236 -10.63 -15.63 -4.11
N LEU A 237 -11.11 -15.03 -5.20
CA LEU A 237 -11.73 -15.77 -6.32
C LEU A 237 -10.72 -16.70 -7.02
N LYS A 238 -9.50 -16.23 -7.23
CA LYS A 238 -8.45 -16.97 -7.95
C LYS A 238 -7.80 -18.08 -7.10
N TYR A 239 -7.69 -17.88 -5.79
CA TYR A 239 -7.05 -18.80 -4.86
C TYR A 239 -8.00 -19.17 -3.70
N PRO A 240 -9.10 -19.88 -3.98
CA PRO A 240 -10.14 -20.17 -3.00
C PRO A 240 -9.62 -21.07 -1.86
N LYS A 241 -10.19 -20.87 -0.66
CA LYS A 241 -9.78 -21.47 0.62
C LYS A 241 -9.51 -22.99 0.61
N LYS A 242 -10.09 -23.76 -0.31
CA LYS A 242 -9.90 -25.23 -0.40
C LYS A 242 -8.47 -25.68 -0.77
N GLN A 243 -7.56 -24.77 -1.12
CA GLN A 243 -6.16 -25.11 -1.44
C GLN A 243 -5.14 -24.86 -0.31
N PHE A 244 -5.55 -24.31 0.83
CA PHE A 244 -4.63 -24.02 1.94
C PHE A 244 -5.07 -24.77 3.19
N SER A 245 -4.84 -26.08 3.21
CA SER A 245 -4.81 -26.83 4.48
C SER A 245 -3.71 -26.22 5.37
N THR A 246 -4.16 -25.46 6.36
CA THR A 246 -3.60 -25.32 7.70
C THR A 246 -2.07 -25.42 7.79
N ILE A 247 -1.38 -24.27 7.76
CA ILE A 247 -0.03 -24.17 8.32
C ILE A 247 -0.14 -23.34 9.59
N TYR A 248 -0.13 -24.04 10.73
CA TYR A 248 0.03 -23.46 12.05
C TYR A 248 1.34 -22.65 12.11
N PHE A 249 1.28 -21.41 12.58
CA PHE A 249 2.47 -20.75 13.14
C PHE A 249 2.72 -21.35 14.53
N ARG A 250 3.91 -21.92 14.72
CA ARG A 250 4.50 -22.16 16.05
C ARG A 250 5.38 -20.98 16.42
#